data_AF-A0A1Y2PDC4-F1
#
_entry.id   AF-A0A1Y2PDC4-F1
#
_cell.length_a   1.000
_cell.length_b   1.000
_cell.length_c   1.000
_cell.angle_alpha   90.00
_cell.angle_beta   90.00
_cell.angle_gamma   90.00
#
_symmetry.space_group_name_H-M   'P 1'
#
loop_
_entity.id
_entity.type
_entity.pdbx_description
1 polymer ?
#
loop_
_entity_poly.entity_id
_entity_poly.type
_entity_poly.pdbx_seq_one_letter_code
_entity_poly.pdbx_strand_id
1 'polypeptide(L)'
;MIKIKVIEAKDTYFIRKEVLRKGIDLPFKFNGDLDNNTFHLGAFLSNELVGIASFMKSGNEKFTENQYQLRGMATMNKARGKGVGKELMEFAIIILRNRSANILWCNAREVAVNFYKKQGFQILGNSFSIDKVGTHYIMYVDVK
;
A
#
# COMPACT_ATOMS: atom_id res chain seq x y z
N MET A 1 13.97 -11.09 -12.41
CA MET A 1 12.85 -10.22 -12.84
C MET A 1 11.74 -10.29 -11.79
N ILE A 2 11.18 -9.14 -11.41
CA ILE A 2 10.01 -9.08 -10.52
C ILE A 2 8.76 -9.28 -11.38
N LYS A 3 7.82 -10.11 -10.91
CA LYS A 3 6.51 -10.31 -11.56
C LYS A 3 5.41 -9.81 -10.64
N ILE A 4 4.59 -8.89 -11.11
CA ILE A 4 3.42 -8.42 -10.37
C ILE A 4 2.18 -9.21 -10.77
N LYS A 5 1.38 -9.62 -9.79
CA LYS A 5 0.11 -10.33 -10.00
C LYS A 5 -0.96 -9.78 -9.07
N VAL A 6 -2.21 -9.84 -9.52
CA VAL A 6 -3.35 -9.75 -8.59
C VAL A 6 -3.37 -11.02 -7.73
N ILE A 7 -3.54 -10.84 -6.43
CA ILE A 7 -3.57 -11.92 -5.43
C ILE A 7 -4.82 -11.80 -4.56
N GLU A 8 -5.13 -12.83 -3.79
CA GLU A 8 -6.22 -12.77 -2.83
C GLU A 8 -5.80 -12.04 -1.54
N ALA A 9 -6.76 -11.53 -0.78
CA ALA A 9 -6.50 -10.93 0.54
C ALA A 9 -5.67 -11.86 1.43
N LYS A 10 -5.97 -13.16 1.43
CA LYS A 10 -5.30 -14.16 2.27
C LYS A 10 -3.81 -14.30 2.00
N ASP A 11 -3.38 -14.08 0.76
CA ASP A 11 -1.98 -14.17 0.35
C ASP A 11 -1.15 -13.03 0.98
N THR A 12 -1.80 -11.93 1.39
CA THR A 12 -1.13 -10.80 2.04
C THR A 12 -0.82 -11.05 3.52
N TYR A 13 -1.54 -11.96 4.17
CA TYR A 13 -1.59 -12.03 5.63
C TYR A 13 -0.25 -12.36 6.27
N PHE A 14 0.50 -13.29 5.68
CA PHE A 14 1.82 -13.65 6.17
C PHE A 14 2.78 -12.45 6.18
N ILE A 15 2.91 -11.74 5.06
CA ILE A 15 3.83 -10.61 4.96
C ILE A 15 3.34 -9.43 5.82
N ARG A 16 2.03 -9.19 5.92
CA ARG A 16 1.49 -8.17 6.84
C ARG A 16 1.87 -8.48 8.28
N LYS A 17 1.74 -9.75 8.70
CA LYS A 17 2.13 -10.19 10.05
C LYS A 17 3.63 -9.98 10.28
N GLU A 18 4.47 -10.51 9.39
CA GLU A 18 5.93 -10.51 9.54
C GLU A 18 6.57 -9.12 9.40
N VAL A 19 6.01 -8.23 8.57
CA VAL A 19 6.64 -6.94 8.25
C VAL A 19 5.95 -5.78 8.96
N LEU A 20 4.61 -5.80 9.09
CA LEU A 20 3.85 -4.66 9.59
C LEU A 20 3.42 -4.83 11.05
N ARG A 21 3.34 -6.07 11.54
CA ARG A 21 2.75 -6.44 12.85
C ARG A 21 3.65 -7.35 13.69
N LYS A 22 4.94 -7.48 13.36
CA LYS A 22 5.85 -8.34 14.11
C LYS A 22 5.98 -7.84 15.55
N GLY A 23 5.57 -8.67 16.51
CA GLY A 23 5.54 -8.33 17.93
C GLY A 23 4.48 -7.29 18.31
N ILE A 24 3.52 -6.99 17.43
CA ILE A 24 2.44 -6.04 17.69
C ILE A 24 1.11 -6.79 17.69
N ASP A 25 0.38 -6.72 18.79
CA ASP A 25 -0.98 -7.25 18.91
C ASP A 25 -2.00 -6.33 18.23
N LEU A 26 -1.95 -6.35 16.89
CA LEU A 26 -2.89 -5.66 16.01
C LEU A 26 -3.25 -6.60 14.86
N PRO A 27 -4.49 -6.52 14.33
CA PRO A 27 -4.92 -7.41 13.26
C PRO A 27 -4.09 -7.19 11.99
N PHE A 28 -3.74 -8.31 11.34
CA PHE A 28 -3.11 -8.34 10.02
C PHE A 28 -4.14 -8.49 8.88
N LYS A 29 -5.36 -8.92 9.22
CA LYS A 29 -6.55 -8.80 8.37
C LYS A 29 -7.09 -7.40 8.54
N PHE A 30 -7.36 -6.71 7.46
CA PHE A 30 -7.83 -5.33 7.50
C PHE A 30 -9.32 -5.30 7.15
N ASN A 31 -10.07 -4.46 7.87
CA ASN A 31 -11.41 -4.08 7.41
C ASN A 31 -11.29 -3.48 6.00
N GLY A 32 -12.18 -3.91 5.10
CA GLY A 32 -12.19 -3.56 3.68
C GLY A 32 -11.41 -4.50 2.75
N ASP A 33 -10.70 -5.51 3.29
CA ASP A 33 -9.94 -6.48 2.47
C ASP A 33 -10.83 -7.24 1.46
N LEU A 34 -12.09 -7.52 1.82
CA LEU A 34 -13.00 -8.33 1.02
C LEU A 34 -14.07 -7.50 0.29
N ASP A 35 -13.96 -6.17 0.34
CA ASP A 35 -14.92 -5.30 -0.36
C ASP A 35 -14.78 -5.47 -1.87
N ASN A 36 -15.90 -5.44 -2.60
CA ASN A 36 -15.95 -5.70 -4.04
C ASN A 36 -14.98 -4.83 -4.87
N ASN A 37 -14.70 -3.61 -4.42
CA ASN A 37 -13.82 -2.68 -5.12
C ASN A 37 -12.37 -2.73 -4.64
N THR A 38 -12.06 -3.52 -3.62
CA THR A 38 -10.70 -3.73 -3.13
C THR A 38 -9.93 -4.68 -4.05
N PHE A 39 -8.63 -4.42 -4.24
CA PHE A 39 -7.75 -5.36 -4.89
C PHE A 39 -6.39 -5.44 -4.19
N HIS A 40 -5.72 -6.58 -4.33
CA HIS A 40 -4.41 -6.83 -3.73
C HIS A 40 -3.42 -7.19 -4.83
N LEU A 41 -2.20 -6.69 -4.68
CA LEU A 41 -1.08 -7.01 -5.56
C LEU A 41 -0.01 -7.75 -4.78
N GLY A 42 0.56 -8.76 -5.43
CA GLY A 42 1.73 -9.50 -4.98
C GLY A 42 2.89 -9.31 -5.95
N ALA A 43 4.07 -9.07 -5.40
CA ALA A 43 5.32 -9.04 -6.14
C ALA A 43 6.09 -10.33 -5.91
N PHE A 44 6.40 -11.02 -7.01
CA PHE A 44 7.07 -12.31 -7.01
C PHE A 44 8.50 -12.19 -7.53
N LEU A 45 9.45 -12.74 -6.78
CA LEU A 45 10.85 -12.88 -7.18
C LEU A 45 11.20 -14.37 -7.13
N SER A 46 11.63 -14.95 -8.26
CA SER A 46 11.87 -16.40 -8.37
C SER A 46 10.70 -17.26 -7.87
N ASN A 47 9.47 -16.87 -8.25
CA ASN A 47 8.20 -17.47 -7.83
C ASN A 47 7.85 -17.37 -6.34
N GLU A 48 8.66 -16.67 -5.54
CA GLU A 48 8.35 -16.39 -4.14
C GLU A 48 7.63 -15.04 -3.99
N LEU A 49 6.52 -15.00 -3.24
CA LEU A 49 5.86 -13.75 -2.87
C LEU A 49 6.73 -12.98 -1.87
N VAL A 50 7.26 -11.83 -2.30
CA VAL A 50 8.22 -11.03 -1.50
C VAL A 50 7.74 -9.61 -1.19
N GLY A 51 6.66 -9.15 -1.83
CA GLY A 51 6.06 -7.86 -1.56
C GLY A 51 4.57 -7.86 -1.82
N ILE A 52 3.85 -7.00 -1.11
CA ILE A 52 2.40 -6.90 -1.17
C ILE A 52 1.95 -5.44 -1.08
N ALA A 53 0.79 -5.15 -1.66
CA ALA A 53 0.07 -3.90 -1.53
C ALA A 53 -1.44 -4.16 -1.64
N SER A 54 -2.27 -3.36 -0.99
CA SER A 54 -3.73 -3.48 -1.05
C SER A 54 -4.35 -2.11 -1.28
N PHE A 55 -5.32 -2.05 -2.19
CA PHE A 55 -5.91 -0.80 -2.67
C PHE A 55 -7.40 -0.87 -2.48
N MET A 56 -7.90 -0.07 -1.54
CA MET A 56 -9.28 -0.13 -1.06
C MET A 56 -10.05 1.10 -1.53
N LYS A 57 -11.33 0.93 -1.88
CA LYS A 57 -12.20 2.05 -2.24
C LYS A 57 -12.67 2.76 -0.97
N SER A 58 -11.77 3.55 -0.38
CA SER A 58 -12.01 4.28 0.86
C SER A 58 -11.87 5.78 0.64
N GLY A 59 -12.89 6.51 1.07
CA GLY A 59 -12.93 7.97 1.01
C GLY A 59 -12.12 8.60 2.13
N ASN A 60 -11.45 9.70 1.81
CA ASN A 60 -10.89 10.66 2.74
C ASN A 60 -11.57 11.99 2.45
N GLU A 61 -12.14 12.62 3.48
CA GLU A 61 -12.89 13.89 3.39
C GLU A 61 -12.08 15.04 2.78
N LYS A 62 -10.75 14.92 2.74
CA LYS A 62 -9.85 15.90 2.13
C LYS A 62 -9.85 15.85 0.60
N PHE A 63 -10.47 14.84 -0.02
CA PHE A 63 -10.59 14.71 -1.47
C PHE A 63 -12.05 14.49 -1.86
N THR A 64 -12.50 15.12 -2.94
CA THR A 64 -13.86 15.00 -3.46
C THR A 64 -13.93 14.04 -4.66
N GLU A 65 -12.79 13.75 -5.25
CA GLU A 65 -12.64 12.94 -6.45
C GLU A 65 -12.69 11.43 -6.18
N ASN A 66 -12.74 10.65 -7.26
CA ASN A 66 -12.75 9.21 -7.20
C ASN A 66 -11.44 8.67 -6.62
N GLN A 67 -11.44 8.25 -5.35
CA GLN A 67 -10.20 7.99 -4.61
C GLN A 67 -10.05 6.54 -4.15
N TYR A 68 -8.80 6.14 -3.94
CA TYR A 68 -8.42 4.86 -3.37
C TYR A 68 -7.41 5.04 -2.24
N GLN A 69 -7.48 4.18 -1.24
CA GLN A 69 -6.51 4.13 -0.16
C GLN A 69 -5.56 2.93 -0.36
N LEU A 70 -4.26 3.20 -0.40
CA LEU A 70 -3.23 2.18 -0.26
C LEU A 70 -3.09 1.78 1.21
N ARG A 71 -3.20 0.49 1.47
CA ARG A 71 -2.95 -0.16 2.76
C ARG A 71 -2.06 -1.38 2.60
N GLY A 72 -1.40 -1.77 3.68
CA GLY A 72 -0.67 -3.03 3.74
C GLY A 72 0.55 -3.12 2.81
N MET A 73 1.12 -1.98 2.42
CA MET A 73 2.35 -1.95 1.61
C MET A 73 3.50 -2.54 2.42
N ALA A 74 4.08 -3.64 1.94
CA ALA A 74 5.19 -4.30 2.61
C ALA A 74 6.10 -5.02 1.63
N THR A 75 7.38 -5.11 1.97
CA THR A 75 8.38 -5.92 1.26
C THR A 75 9.22 -6.66 2.29
N MET A 76 9.39 -7.97 2.09
CA MET A 76 10.24 -8.83 2.89
C MET A 76 11.66 -8.29 2.93
N ASN A 77 12.32 -8.35 4.09
CA ASN A 77 13.65 -7.75 4.30
C ASN A 77 14.66 -8.17 3.22
N LYS A 78 14.68 -9.46 2.86
CA LYS A 78 15.57 -10.04 1.83
C LYS A 78 15.36 -9.52 0.40
N ALA A 79 14.26 -8.80 0.16
CA ALA A 79 13.86 -8.27 -1.14
C ALA A 79 13.80 -6.73 -1.19
N ARG A 80 14.11 -6.03 -0.08
CA ARG A 80 14.20 -4.57 -0.05
C ARG A 80 15.37 -4.07 -0.89
N GLY A 81 15.27 -2.85 -1.41
CA GLY A 81 16.29 -2.25 -2.28
C GLY A 81 16.33 -2.79 -3.71
N LYS A 82 15.51 -3.80 -4.05
CA LYS A 82 15.48 -4.44 -5.38
C LYS A 82 14.41 -3.90 -6.32
N GLY A 83 13.77 -2.78 -5.99
CA GLY A 83 12.69 -2.19 -6.81
C GLY A 83 11.28 -2.77 -6.57
N VAL A 84 11.11 -3.77 -5.71
CA VAL A 84 9.80 -4.43 -5.44
C VAL A 84 8.66 -3.46 -5.16
N GLY A 85 8.89 -2.48 -4.29
CA GLY A 85 7.85 -1.52 -3.94
C GLY A 85 7.48 -0.57 -5.09
N LYS A 86 8.45 -0.22 -5.94
CA LYS A 86 8.25 0.62 -7.12
C LYS A 86 7.38 -0.12 -8.14
N GLU A 87 7.72 -1.36 -8.46
CA GLU A 87 6.96 -2.20 -9.41
C GLU A 87 5.50 -2.42 -8.97
N LEU A 88 5.26 -2.63 -7.67
CA LEU A 88 3.90 -2.71 -7.11
C LEU A 88 3.12 -1.42 -7.35
N MET A 89 3.76 -0.27 -7.16
CA MET A 89 3.13 1.04 -7.33
C MET A 89 2.83 1.35 -8.79
N GLU A 90 3.79 1.12 -9.69
CA GLU A 90 3.61 1.36 -11.13
C GLU A 90 2.47 0.50 -11.70
N PHE A 91 2.42 -0.78 -11.34
CA PHE A 91 1.34 -1.67 -11.76
C PHE A 91 -0.01 -1.26 -11.16
N ALA A 92 -0.03 -0.82 -9.89
CA ALA A 92 -1.26 -0.35 -9.25
C ALA A 92 -1.82 0.91 -9.91
N ILE A 93 -0.97 1.86 -10.29
CA ILE A 93 -1.40 3.10 -10.97
C ILE A 93 -2.09 2.77 -12.30
N ILE A 94 -1.60 1.78 -13.06
CA ILE A 94 -2.26 1.32 -14.29
C ILE A 94 -3.67 0.79 -13.99
N ILE A 95 -3.83 -0.05 -12.97
CA ILE A 95 -5.16 -0.56 -12.57
C ILE A 95 -6.07 0.58 -12.13
N LEU A 96 -5.56 1.52 -11.33
CA LEU A 96 -6.33 2.64 -10.80
C LEU A 96 -6.81 3.58 -11.90
N ARG A 97 -5.98 3.85 -12.91
CA ARG A 97 -6.37 4.58 -14.13
C ARG A 97 -7.52 3.91 -14.87
N ASN A 98 -7.42 2.60 -15.07
CA ASN A 98 -8.49 1.82 -15.72
C ASN A 98 -9.78 1.82 -14.89
N ARG A 99 -9.70 2.04 -13.57
CA ARG A 99 -10.84 2.21 -12.67
C ARG A 99 -11.30 3.66 -12.53
N SER A 100 -10.82 4.56 -13.40
CA SER A 100 -11.10 5.99 -13.38
C SER A 100 -10.81 6.65 -12.03
N ALA A 101 -9.86 6.11 -11.25
CA ALA A 101 -9.42 6.75 -10.03
C ALA A 101 -8.70 8.06 -10.37
N ASN A 102 -8.80 9.02 -9.47
CA ASN A 102 -8.18 10.33 -9.58
C ASN A 102 -7.08 10.48 -8.54
N ILE A 103 -7.32 9.99 -7.33
CA ILE A 103 -6.40 10.09 -6.20
C ILE A 103 -6.08 8.69 -5.66
N LEU A 104 -4.80 8.45 -5.41
CA LEU A 104 -4.34 7.39 -4.53
C LEU A 104 -3.73 8.02 -3.28
N TRP A 105 -4.23 7.66 -2.11
CA TRP A 105 -3.72 8.19 -0.83
C TRP A 105 -3.34 7.06 0.14
N CYS A 106 -2.53 7.38 1.14
CA CYS A 106 -2.16 6.45 2.19
C CYS A 106 -1.87 7.18 3.52
N ASN A 107 -1.94 6.43 4.61
CA ASN A 107 -1.32 6.82 5.86
C ASN A 107 0.09 6.22 5.88
N ALA A 108 1.06 6.99 5.40
CA ALA A 108 2.45 6.58 5.30
C ALA A 108 3.12 6.62 6.67
N ARG A 109 3.78 5.54 7.08
CA ARG A 109 4.72 5.59 8.22
C ARG A 109 5.82 6.59 7.91
N GLU A 110 6.31 7.30 8.91
CA GLU A 110 7.41 8.27 8.76
C GLU A 110 8.63 7.68 8.03
N VAL A 111 9.03 6.45 8.40
CA VAL A 111 10.14 5.72 7.76
C VAL A 111 9.95 5.42 6.27
N ALA A 112 8.71 5.50 5.76
CA ALA A 112 8.36 5.23 4.37
C ALA A 112 8.09 6.51 3.55
N VAL A 113 8.09 7.70 4.17
CA VAL A 113 7.79 8.97 3.49
C VAL A 113 8.69 9.19 2.26
N ASN A 114 10.00 8.96 2.42
CA ASN A 114 10.95 9.12 1.31
C ASN A 114 10.73 8.14 0.17
N PHE A 115 10.22 6.93 0.46
CA PHE A 115 9.82 5.99 -0.59
C PHE A 115 8.64 6.56 -1.39
N TYR A 116 7.58 7.02 -0.71
CA TYR A 116 6.40 7.57 -1.35
C TYR A 116 6.69 8.85 -2.15
N LYS A 117 7.53 9.75 -1.63
CA LYS A 117 8.00 10.94 -2.39
C LYS A 117 8.65 10.56 -3.71
N LYS A 118 9.47 9.51 -3.74
CA LYS A 118 10.08 8.99 -4.99
C LYS A 118 9.07 8.40 -5.97
N GLN A 119 7.86 8.05 -5.50
CA GLN A 119 6.75 7.60 -6.35
C GLN A 119 5.80 8.75 -6.73
N GLY A 120 6.18 10.00 -6.45
CA GLY A 120 5.38 11.19 -6.77
C GLY A 120 4.38 11.62 -5.70
N PHE A 121 4.34 10.96 -4.54
CA PHE A 121 3.41 11.34 -3.49
C PHE A 121 3.83 12.64 -2.78
N GLN A 122 2.82 13.42 -2.38
CA GLN A 122 2.94 14.63 -1.59
C GLN A 122 2.36 14.41 -0.19
N ILE A 123 2.88 15.13 0.81
CA ILE A 123 2.35 15.11 2.18
C ILE A 123 1.14 16.05 2.25
N LEU A 124 0.09 15.64 2.95
CA LEU A 124 -1.10 16.44 3.20
C LEU A 124 -1.32 16.70 4.70
N GLY A 125 -1.00 17.92 5.13
CA GLY A 125 -1.14 18.37 6.52
C GLY A 125 -0.02 17.86 7.44
N ASN A 126 -0.29 17.88 8.73
CA ASN A 126 0.67 17.52 9.77
C ASN A 126 0.74 16.00 10.00
N SER A 127 1.81 15.56 10.67
CA SER A 127 1.91 14.19 11.16
C SER A 127 0.88 13.90 12.24
N PHE A 128 0.60 12.62 12.44
CA PHE A 128 -0.24 12.11 13.51
C PHE A 128 0.31 10.76 13.99
N SER A 129 0.02 10.40 15.24
CA SER A 129 0.47 9.13 15.83
C SER A 129 -0.64 8.09 15.80
N ILE A 130 -0.27 6.86 15.44
CA ILE A 130 -1.14 5.68 15.57
C ILE A 130 -0.55 4.81 16.68
N ASP A 131 -1.38 4.49 17.68
CA ASP A 131 -0.97 3.66 18.81
C ASP A 131 -0.32 2.34 18.34
N LYS A 132 0.79 1.96 18.99
CA LYS A 132 1.64 0.80 18.69
C LYS A 132 2.31 0.77 17.31
N VAL A 133 2.04 1.72 16.41
CA VAL A 133 2.59 1.75 15.04
C VAL A 133 3.51 2.96 14.81
N GLY A 134 3.29 4.07 15.52
CA GLY A 134 4.14 5.26 15.50
C GLY A 134 3.63 6.38 14.59
N THR A 135 4.52 7.29 14.20
CA THR A 135 4.23 8.50 13.42
C THR A 135 3.85 8.18 11.98
N HIS A 136 2.77 8.80 11.51
CA HIS A 136 2.27 8.71 10.14
C HIS A 136 2.01 10.10 9.54
N TYR A 137 1.98 10.13 8.22
CA TYR A 137 1.59 11.27 7.40
C TYR A 137 0.51 10.82 6.42
N ILE A 138 -0.51 11.64 6.19
CA ILE A 138 -1.37 11.44 5.03
C ILE A 138 -0.53 11.83 3.81
N MET A 139 -0.42 10.94 2.85
CA MET A 139 0.25 11.21 1.58
C MET A 139 -0.66 10.84 0.41
N TYR A 140 -0.54 11.56 -0.70
CA TYR A 140 -1.37 11.33 -1.89
C TYR A 140 -0.62 11.59 -3.19
N VAL A 141 -1.10 11.02 -4.28
CA VAL A 141 -0.64 11.28 -5.64
C VAL A 141 -1.83 11.29 -6.60
N ASP A 142 -1.76 12.15 -7.60
CA ASP A 142 -2.70 12.12 -8.72
C ASP A 142 -2.41 10.90 -9.58
N VAL A 143 -3.46 10.10 -9.84
CA VAL A 143 -3.39 8.92 -10.68
C VAL A 143 -4.10 9.09 -12.02
N LYS A 144 -4.62 10.30 -12.33
CA LYS A 144 -5.16 10.60 -13.66
C LYS A 144 -4.11 10.39 -14.76
#